data_AF-A0A429FWI6-F1
#
_entry.id   AF-A0A429FWI6-F1
#
_cell.length_a   1.000
_cell.length_b   1.000
_cell.length_c   1.000
_cell.angle_alpha   90.00
_cell.angle_beta   90.00
_cell.angle_gamma   90.00
#
_symmetry.space_group_name_H-M   'P 1'
#
loop_
_entity.id
_entity.type
_entity.pdbx_description
1 polymer ?
#
loop_
_entity_poly.entity_id
_entity_poly.type
_entity_poly.pdbx_seq_one_letter_code
_entity_poly.pdbx_strand_id
1 'polypeptide(L)'
;MSTTRRAAVVAIVVCALAFTIAVPLRTYLSQKSEVTEQQQLQSELQRSVSQLEGRKAELSDPAQIEAEARKRFGFVKPGETPYIVQLPEDKAPEQGQPQGQQPVPAGSWYEKLWDQVAGG
;
A
#
# COMPACT_ATOMS: atom_id res chain seq x y z
N MET A 1 69.36 -19.13 -7.85
CA MET A 1 68.63 -18.41 -6.76
C MET A 1 67.79 -17.21 -7.24
N SER A 2 68.07 -16.60 -8.39
CA SER A 2 67.28 -15.48 -8.94
C SER A 2 65.86 -15.86 -9.38
N THR A 3 65.66 -17.06 -9.92
CA THR A 3 64.36 -17.53 -10.43
C THR A 3 63.34 -17.76 -9.31
N THR A 4 63.74 -18.39 -8.20
CA THR A 4 62.86 -18.64 -7.04
C THR A 4 62.40 -17.33 -6.39
N ARG A 5 63.29 -16.34 -6.28
CA ARG A 5 62.93 -15.01 -5.74
C ARG A 5 61.96 -14.27 -6.66
N ARG A 6 62.15 -14.34 -7.99
CA ARG A 6 61.21 -13.75 -8.97
C ARG A 6 59.86 -14.45 -8.93
N ALA A 7 59.83 -15.78 -8.85
CA ALA A 7 58.59 -16.54 -8.73
C ALA A 7 57.83 -16.20 -7.43
N ALA A 8 58.53 -16.05 -6.31
CA ALA A 8 57.93 -15.64 -5.04
C ALA A 8 57.31 -14.24 -5.12
N VAL A 9 57.99 -13.28 -5.77
CA VAL A 9 57.46 -11.92 -5.98
C VAL A 9 56.20 -11.97 -6.86
N VAL A 10 56.21 -12.74 -7.96
CA VAL A 10 55.03 -12.89 -8.83
C VAL A 10 53.85 -13.50 -8.06
N ALA A 11 54.08 -14.54 -7.26
CA ALA A 11 53.02 -15.15 -6.45
C ALA A 11 52.38 -14.15 -5.47
N ILE A 12 53.21 -13.34 -4.79
CA ILE A 12 52.73 -12.29 -3.88
C ILE A 12 51.89 -11.25 -4.63
N VAL A 13 52.33 -10.81 -5.81
CA VAL A 13 51.60 -9.84 -6.63
C VAL A 13 50.24 -10.41 -7.09
N VAL A 14 50.20 -11.67 -7.52
CA VAL A 14 48.94 -12.33 -7.91
C VAL A 14 48.00 -12.45 -6.71
N CYS A 15 48.50 -12.83 -5.54
CA CYS A 15 47.72 -12.89 -4.31
C CYS A 15 47.18 -11.51 -3.91
N ALA A 16 47.99 -10.46 -4.03
CA ALA A 16 47.57 -9.09 -3.75
C ALA A 16 46.46 -8.63 -4.71
N LEU A 17 46.62 -8.86 -6.02
CA LEU A 17 45.60 -8.53 -7.02
C LEU A 17 44.28 -9.27 -6.79
N ALA A 18 44.35 -10.57 -6.46
CA ALA A 18 43.18 -11.35 -6.10
C ALA A 18 42.45 -10.77 -4.87
N PHE A 19 43.18 -10.39 -3.82
CA PHE A 19 42.59 -9.75 -2.64
C PHE A 19 41.98 -8.37 -2.94
N THR A 20 42.64 -7.56 -3.78
CA THR A 20 42.14 -6.24 -4.19
C THR A 20 40.83 -6.35 -5.00
N ILE A 21 40.68 -7.40 -5.81
CA ILE A 21 39.51 -7.60 -6.70
C ILE A 21 38.36 -8.35 -6.00
N ALA A 22 38.64 -9.14 -4.96
CA ALA A 22 37.64 -9.91 -4.24
C ALA A 22 36.54 -9.04 -3.60
N VAL A 23 36.89 -7.86 -3.09
CA VAL A 23 35.93 -6.92 -2.49
C VAL A 23 35.03 -6.25 -3.56
N PRO A 24 35.58 -5.64 -4.64
CA PRO A 24 34.79 -5.06 -5.74
C PRO A 24 33.80 -6.00 -6.40
N LEU A 25 34.14 -7.29 -6.54
CA LEU A 25 33.26 -8.26 -7.19
C LEU A 25 31.94 -8.44 -6.43
N ARG A 26 32.02 -8.47 -5.09
CA ARG A 26 30.84 -8.57 -4.23
C ARG A 26 29.95 -7.33 -4.37
N THR A 27 30.55 -6.15 -4.40
CA THR A 27 29.83 -4.87 -4.53
C THR A 27 29.19 -4.69 -5.91
N TYR A 28 29.87 -5.13 -6.97
CA TYR A 28 29.34 -5.05 -8.33
C TYR A 28 28.10 -5.96 -8.52
N LEU A 29 28.12 -7.15 -7.91
CA LEU A 29 26.97 -8.05 -7.92
C LEU A 29 25.81 -7.55 -7.05
N SER A 30 26.07 -6.91 -5.91
CA SER A 30 25.02 -6.34 -5.05
C SER A 30 24.39 -5.06 -5.63
N GLN A 31 25.15 -4.25 -6.37
CA GLN A 31 24.60 -3.07 -7.06
C GLN A 31 23.58 -3.44 -8.15
N LYS A 32 23.74 -4.60 -8.82
CA LYS A 32 22.76 -5.06 -9.82
C LYS A 32 21.42 -5.48 -9.21
N SER A 33 21.41 -6.06 -8.03
CA SER A 33 20.16 -6.42 -7.34
C SER A 33 19.41 -5.17 -6.87
N GLU A 34 20.12 -4.17 -6.34
CA GLU A 34 19.51 -2.92 -5.87
C GLU A 34 18.82 -2.14 -7.00
N VAL A 35 19.43 -2.07 -8.19
CA VAL A 35 18.83 -1.40 -9.35
C VAL A 35 17.57 -2.10 -9.84
N THR A 36 17.56 -3.44 -9.82
CA THR A 36 16.39 -4.23 -10.25
C THR A 36 15.25 -4.10 -9.24
N GLU A 37 15.56 -4.14 -7.95
CA GLU A 37 14.59 -3.99 -6.87
C GLU A 37 13.96 -2.58 -6.86
N GLN A 38 14.77 -1.53 -7.02
CA GLN A 38 14.27 -0.15 -7.09
C GLN A 38 13.36 0.09 -8.29
N GLN A 39 13.67 -0.50 -9.46
CA GLN A 39 12.82 -0.40 -10.64
C GLN A 39 11.48 -1.13 -10.45
N GLN A 40 11.50 -2.29 -9.80
CA GLN A 40 10.26 -3.01 -9.47
C GLN A 40 9.36 -2.20 -8.54
N LEU A 41 9.92 -1.65 -7.46
CA LEU A 41 9.21 -0.80 -6.52
C LEU A 41 8.62 0.44 -7.20
N GLN A 42 9.38 1.10 -8.09
CA GLN A 42 8.90 2.24 -8.85
C GLN A 42 7.70 1.86 -9.72
N SER A 43 7.76 0.73 -10.42
CA SER A 43 6.67 0.26 -11.28
C SER A 43 5.41 -0.09 -10.49
N GLU A 44 5.56 -0.65 -9.29
CA GLU A 44 4.46 -0.99 -8.39
C GLU A 44 3.79 0.26 -7.82
N LEU A 45 4.58 1.25 -7.40
CA LEU A 45 4.07 2.54 -6.95
C LEU A 45 3.30 3.26 -8.05
N GLN A 46 3.83 3.29 -9.28
CA GLN A 46 3.14 3.92 -10.41
C GLN A 46 1.79 3.25 -10.71
N ARG A 47 1.73 1.91 -10.68
CA ARG A 47 0.45 1.18 -10.82
C ARG A 47 -0.52 1.56 -9.70
N SER A 48 -0.06 1.63 -8.47
CA SER A 48 -0.88 1.95 -7.30
C SER A 48 -1.46 3.37 -7.40
N VAL A 49 -0.65 4.35 -7.83
CA VAL A 49 -1.11 5.72 -8.09
C VAL A 49 -2.19 5.72 -9.17
N SER A 50 -1.96 5.07 -10.31
CA SER A 50 -2.95 5.05 -11.39
C SER A 50 -4.28 4.40 -10.99
N GLN A 51 -4.22 3.34 -10.16
CA GLN A 51 -5.42 2.69 -9.64
C GLN A 51 -6.19 3.59 -8.68
N LEU A 52 -5.47 4.28 -7.77
CA LEU A 52 -6.07 5.20 -6.80
C LEU A 52 -6.67 6.43 -7.48
N GLU A 53 -6.00 6.98 -8.50
CA GLU A 53 -6.54 8.07 -9.32
C GLU A 53 -7.81 7.66 -10.06
N GLY A 54 -7.83 6.45 -10.63
CA GLY A 54 -9.03 5.88 -11.24
C GLY A 54 -10.19 5.73 -10.25
N ARG A 55 -9.92 5.19 -9.05
CA ARG A 55 -10.92 5.09 -7.97
C ARG A 55 -11.42 6.46 -7.52
N LYS A 56 -10.53 7.44 -7.39
CA LYS A 56 -10.90 8.81 -7.03
C LYS A 56 -11.79 9.44 -8.09
N ALA A 57 -11.51 9.21 -9.37
CA ALA A 57 -12.38 9.66 -10.46
C ALA A 57 -13.75 8.97 -10.42
N GLU A 58 -13.80 7.66 -10.17
CA GLU A 58 -15.05 6.89 -10.00
C GLU A 58 -15.89 7.41 -8.81
N LEU A 59 -15.22 7.77 -7.70
CA LEU A 59 -15.83 8.33 -6.49
C LEU A 59 -16.10 9.85 -6.57
N SER A 60 -15.79 10.51 -7.69
CA SER A 60 -16.05 11.95 -7.85
C SER A 60 -17.52 12.26 -8.12
N ASP A 61 -18.31 11.27 -8.53
CA ASP A 61 -19.75 11.41 -8.74
C ASP A 61 -20.51 11.14 -7.41
N PRO A 62 -21.25 12.12 -6.87
CA PRO A 62 -22.06 11.92 -5.66
C PRO A 62 -23.08 10.79 -5.81
N ALA A 63 -23.55 10.47 -7.01
CA ALA A 63 -24.46 9.35 -7.24
C ALA A 63 -23.82 7.98 -6.91
N GLN A 64 -22.51 7.82 -7.15
CA GLN A 64 -21.79 6.60 -6.81
C GLN A 64 -21.59 6.46 -5.30
N ILE A 65 -21.29 7.56 -4.61
CA ILE A 65 -21.21 7.59 -3.14
C ILE A 65 -22.56 7.21 -2.53
N GLU A 66 -23.66 7.77 -3.04
CA GLU A 66 -25.02 7.43 -2.59
C GLU A 66 -25.37 5.95 -2.86
N ALA A 67 -24.99 5.41 -4.01
CA ALA A 67 -25.22 4.01 -4.36
C ALA A 67 -24.43 3.06 -3.44
N GLU A 68 -23.15 3.33 -3.21
CA GLU A 68 -22.28 2.55 -2.33
C GLU A 68 -22.73 2.66 -0.86
N ALA A 69 -23.13 3.86 -0.43
CA ALA A 69 -23.72 4.14 0.89
C ALA A 69 -24.99 3.31 1.12
N ARG A 70 -25.90 3.29 0.14
CA ARG A 70 -27.13 2.50 0.20
C ARG A 70 -26.84 0.99 0.16
N LYS A 71 -25.89 0.55 -0.66
CA LYS A 71 -25.54 -0.87 -0.83
C LYS A 71 -24.82 -1.46 0.38
N ARG A 72 -23.83 -0.75 0.95
CA ARG A 72 -22.97 -1.26 2.03
C ARG A 72 -23.49 -0.94 3.43
N PHE A 73 -24.13 0.20 3.60
CA PHE A 73 -24.53 0.70 4.92
C PHE A 73 -26.04 0.87 5.07
N GLY A 74 -26.83 0.57 4.03
CA GLY A 74 -28.29 0.71 4.07
C GLY A 74 -28.75 2.15 4.26
N PHE A 75 -27.91 3.15 3.95
CA PHE A 75 -28.28 4.55 4.10
C PHE A 75 -29.40 4.96 3.14
N VAL A 76 -30.30 5.80 3.65
CA VAL A 76 -31.46 6.37 2.93
C VAL A 76 -31.45 7.88 3.08
N LYS A 77 -32.04 8.60 2.11
CA LYS A 77 -32.15 10.06 2.21
C LYS A 77 -33.18 10.45 3.28
N PRO A 78 -33.06 11.64 3.90
CA PRO A 78 -34.09 12.16 4.79
C PRO A 78 -35.47 12.16 4.11
N GLY A 79 -36.45 11.46 4.70
CA GLY A 79 -37.80 11.31 4.13
C GLY A 79 -38.03 10.03 3.32
N GLU A 80 -37.01 9.21 3.05
CA GLU A 80 -37.18 7.89 2.42
C GLU A 80 -37.48 6.80 3.49
N THR A 81 -38.35 5.85 3.16
CA THR A 81 -38.65 4.68 4.02
C THR A 81 -37.92 3.44 3.48
N PRO A 82 -37.00 2.81 4.23
CA PRO A 82 -36.29 1.61 3.77
C PRO A 82 -37.20 0.39 3.78
N TYR A 83 -37.17 -0.42 2.72
CA TYR A 83 -37.83 -1.73 2.64
C TYR A 83 -36.79 -2.83 2.52
N ILE A 84 -36.91 -3.86 3.36
CA ILE A 84 -36.08 -5.07 3.31
C ILE A 84 -36.99 -6.24 2.94
N VAL A 85 -36.62 -6.98 1.90
CA VAL A 85 -37.39 -8.15 1.47
C VAL A 85 -37.09 -9.31 2.42
N GLN A 86 -38.07 -9.68 3.25
CA GLN A 86 -38.02 -10.93 4.04
C GLN A 86 -38.54 -12.06 3.16
N LEU A 87 -37.68 -13.02 2.81
CA LEU A 87 -38.11 -14.24 2.14
C LEU A 87 -38.64 -15.21 3.22
N PRO A 88 -39.85 -15.77 3.05
CA PRO A 88 -40.36 -16.77 3.97
C PRO A 88 -39.66 -18.09 3.65
N GLU A 89 -38.64 -18.45 4.45
CA GLU A 89 -38.19 -19.84 4.73
C GLU A 89 -36.97 -19.91 5.68
N ASP A 90 -36.54 -18.82 6.34
CA ASP A 90 -35.67 -18.95 7.51
C ASP A 90 -36.04 -17.93 8.59
N LYS A 91 -36.11 -18.42 9.83
CA LYS A 91 -36.57 -17.70 11.03
C LYS A 91 -36.06 -16.26 11.06
N ALA A 92 -36.99 -15.33 11.24
CA ALA A 92 -36.69 -13.92 11.49
C ALA A 92 -35.64 -13.79 12.61
N PRO A 93 -34.44 -13.21 12.35
CA PRO A 93 -33.73 -12.60 13.45
C PRO A 93 -34.60 -11.41 13.89
N GLU A 94 -34.93 -11.35 15.18
CA GLU A 94 -35.54 -10.16 15.79
C GLU A 94 -34.65 -8.95 15.50
N GLN A 95 -34.94 -8.22 14.42
CA GLN A 95 -34.31 -6.95 14.13
C GLN A 95 -34.91 -5.95 15.10
N GLY A 96 -34.08 -5.61 16.09
CA GLY A 96 -34.38 -4.63 17.12
C GLY A 96 -34.98 -3.36 16.51
N GLN A 97 -35.93 -2.81 17.27
CA GLN A 97 -36.62 -1.53 17.08
C GLN A 97 -35.71 -0.46 16.43
N PRO A 98 -36.26 0.44 15.60
CA PRO A 98 -35.50 1.55 15.04
C PRO A 98 -34.93 2.38 16.18
N GLN A 99 -33.65 2.18 16.51
CA GLN A 99 -32.94 3.02 17.45
C GLN A 99 -32.94 4.42 16.85
N GLY A 100 -33.67 5.32 17.49
CA GLY A 100 -33.78 6.72 17.12
C GLY A 100 -32.41 7.30 16.84
N GLN A 101 -32.35 8.12 15.79
CA GLN A 101 -31.30 9.08 15.44
C GLN A 101 -30.13 9.04 16.43
N GLN A 102 -29.14 8.17 16.17
CA GLN A 102 -27.90 8.21 16.91
C GLN A 102 -27.29 9.60 16.69
N PRO A 103 -26.92 10.33 17.77
CA PRO A 103 -26.26 11.61 17.61
C PRO A 103 -25.00 11.37 16.79
N VAL A 104 -24.91 12.01 15.62
CA VAL A 104 -23.69 12.00 14.81
C VAL A 104 -22.57 12.51 15.72
N PRO A 105 -21.56 11.69 16.06
CA PRO A 105 -20.54 12.11 16.99
C PRO A 105 -19.86 13.36 16.43
N ALA A 106 -19.82 14.44 17.21
CA ALA A 106 -19.13 15.66 16.83
C ALA A 106 -17.64 15.34 16.61
N GLY A 107 -17.23 15.37 15.34
CA GLY A 107 -15.88 15.04 14.90
C GLY A 107 -15.73 13.58 14.50
N SER A 108 -15.92 13.30 13.21
CA SER A 108 -15.45 12.06 12.59
C SER A 108 -13.94 11.89 12.83
N TRP A 109 -13.46 10.64 12.90
CA TRP A 109 -12.06 10.35 13.16
C TRP A 109 -11.10 11.02 12.15
N TYR A 110 -11.59 11.24 10.93
CA TYR A 110 -10.83 11.85 9.84
C TYR A 110 -10.61 13.36 10.03
N GLU A 111 -11.59 14.08 10.58
CA GLU A 111 -11.46 15.50 10.92
C GLU A 111 -10.37 15.72 11.97
N LYS A 112 -10.29 14.83 12.99
CA LYS A 112 -9.24 14.87 14.03
C LYS A 112 -7.85 14.63 13.45
N LEU A 113 -7.76 13.80 12.40
CA LEU A 113 -6.49 13.46 11.76
C LEU A 113 -5.95 14.64 10.93
N TRP A 114 -6.84 15.36 10.26
CA TRP A 114 -6.46 16.56 9.50
C TRP A 114 -6.07 17.73 10.40
N ASP A 115 -6.76 17.93 11.52
CA ASP A 115 -6.40 18.95 12.51
C ASP A 115 -4.97 18.73 13.04
N GLN A 116 -4.57 17.46 13.20
CA GLN A 116 -3.20 17.11 13.63
C GLN A 116 -2.12 17.40 12.57
N VAL A 117 -2.45 17.40 11.28
CA VAL A 117 -1.51 17.70 10.18
C VAL A 117 -1.47 19.20 9.87
N ALA A 118 -2.61 19.88 9.97
CA ALA A 118 -2.71 21.32 9.70
C ALA A 118 -2.34 22.19 10.92
N GLY A 119 -2.41 21.64 12.14
CA GLY A 119 -2.11 22.31 13.40
C GLY A 119 -0.66 22.16 13.91
N GLY A 120 0.28 21.79 13.03
CA GLY A 120 1.72 21.68 13.33
C GLY A 120 2.54 22.83 12.76
#